data_AF-A0A2P8EB99-F1
#
_entry.id   AF-A0A2P8EB99-F1
#
_cell.length_a   1.000
_cell.length_b   1.000
_cell.length_c   1.000
_cell.angle_alpha   90.00
_cell.angle_beta   90.00
_cell.angle_gamma   90.00
#
_symmetry.space_group_name_H-M   'P 1'
#
loop_
_entity.id
_entity.type
_entity.pdbx_description
1 polymer ?
#
loop_
_entity_poly.entity_id
_entity_poly.type
_entity_poly.pdbx_seq_one_letter_code
_entity_poly.pdbx_strand_id
1 'polypeptide(L)' 'MAIRVTDHDPSWAERAATACDDVTAALPGVFDAIEHIGSTAVPGLAANPSST' A
#
# COMPACT_ATOMS: atom_id res chain seq x y z
N MET A 1 -8.58 -16.18 12.50
CA MET A 1 -8.50 -14.88 11.80
C MET A 1 -9.17 -15.04 10.45
N ALA A 2 -10.20 -14.24 10.13
CA ALA A 2 -10.95 -14.38 8.89
C ALA A 2 -10.35 -13.46 7.80
N ILE A 3 -10.10 -14.00 6.61
CA ILE A 3 -9.71 -13.21 5.44
C ILE A 3 -10.99 -12.61 4.85
N ARG A 4 -11.03 -11.29 4.68
CA ARG A 4 -12.13 -10.58 4.02
C ARG A 4 -11.59 -9.87 2.79
N VAL A 5 -12.18 -10.14 1.63
CA VAL A 5 -11.95 -9.36 0.42
C VAL A 5 -13.00 -8.25 0.38
N THR A 6 -12.58 -7.01 0.16
CA THR A 6 -13.44 -5.84 0.01
C THR A 6 -13.28 -5.25 -1.38
N ASP A 7 -14.27 -4.45 -1.80
CA ASP A 7 -14.15 -3.67 -3.01
C ASP A 7 -12.93 -2.73 -2.95
N HIS A 8 -12.46 -2.32 -4.13
CA HIS A 8 -11.35 -1.41 -4.25
C HIS A 8 -11.60 -0.10 -3.51
N ASP A 9 -10.68 0.27 -2.63
CA ASP A 9 -10.70 1.55 -1.91
C ASP A 9 -9.67 2.50 -2.54
N PRO A 10 -10.10 3.64 -3.13
CA PRO A 10 -9.20 4.64 -3.71
C PRO A 10 -8.15 5.19 -2.73
N SER A 11 -8.40 5.15 -1.42
CA SER A 11 -7.46 5.62 -0.41
C SER A 11 -6.21 4.73 -0.27
N TRP A 12 -6.21 3.51 -0.83
CA TRP A 12 -5.04 2.62 -0.77
C TRP A 12 -3.81 3.23 -1.44
N ALA A 13 -3.98 3.99 -2.53
CA ALA A 13 -2.87 4.67 -3.19
C ALA A 13 -2.24 5.75 -2.29
N GLU A 14 -3.08 6.55 -1.62
CA GLU A 14 -2.63 7.59 -0.69
C GLU A 14 -1.92 6.99 0.52
N ARG A 15 -2.49 5.95 1.11
CA ARG A 15 -1.88 5.23 2.25
C ARG A 15 -0.52 4.63 1.88
N ALA A 16 -0.39 4.08 0.68
CA ALA A 16 0.87 3.54 0.21
C ALA A 16 1.92 4.64 0.00
N ALA A 17 1.53 5.79 -0.57
CA ALA A 17 2.42 6.93 -0.72
C ALA A 17 2.94 7.43 0.64
N THR A 18 2.06 7.61 1.63
CA THR A 18 2.47 7.98 3.00
C THR A 18 3.44 6.95 3.60
N ALA A 19 3.17 5.66 3.45
CA ALA A 19 4.07 4.62 3.94
C ALA A 19 5.45 4.64 3.23
N CYS A 20 5.48 4.93 1.92
CA CYS A 20 6.73 5.08 1.17
C CYS A 20 7.53 6.29 1.69
N ASP A 21 6.87 7.42 1.93
CA ASP A 21 7.49 8.63 2.47
C ASP A 21 8.06 8.38 3.88
N ASP A 22 7.30 7.72 4.75
CA ASP A 22 7.73 7.39 6.12
C ASP A 22 8.99 6.50 6.12
N VAL A 23 9.00 5.46 5.27
CA VAL A 23 10.15 4.54 5.15
C VAL A 23 11.36 5.26 4.56
N THR A 24 11.15 6.12 3.56
CA THR A 24 12.22 6.92 2.94
C THR A 24 12.84 7.90 3.93
N ALA A 25 12.00 8.56 4.74
CA ALA A 25 12.45 9.51 5.76
C ALA A 25 13.22 8.80 6.89
N ALA A 26 12.82 7.58 7.26
CA ALA A 26 13.50 6.79 8.28
C ALA A 26 14.88 6.29 7.85
N LEU A 27 15.10 6.08 6.55
CA LEU A 27 16.30 5.44 6.00
C LEU A 27 16.79 6.18 4.73
N PRO A 28 17.26 7.43 4.87
CA PRO A 28 17.64 8.24 3.72
C PRO A 28 18.83 7.62 2.97
N GLY A 29 18.69 7.47 1.64
CA GLY A 29 19.73 6.97 0.74
C GLY A 29 19.95 5.45 0.76
N VAL A 30 19.11 4.70 1.49
CA VAL A 30 19.19 3.22 1.54
C VAL A 30 18.48 2.58 0.36
N PHE A 31 17.39 3.18 -0.13
CA PHE A 31 16.54 2.61 -1.17
C PHE A 31 16.77 3.31 -2.51
N ASP A 32 16.90 2.52 -3.57
CA ASP A 32 16.88 3.03 -4.94
C ASP A 32 15.46 3.42 -5.39
N ALA A 33 14.45 2.66 -4.94
CA ALA A 33 13.04 2.91 -5.16
C ALA A 33 12.16 2.18 -4.13
N ILE A 34 10.96 2.70 -3.89
CA ILE A 34 9.90 2.06 -3.11
C ILE A 34 8.63 2.10 -3.95
N GLU A 35 7.96 0.96 -4.10
CA GLU A 35 6.77 0.81 -4.95
C GLU A 35 5.61 0.17 -4.20
N HIS A 36 4.40 0.64 -4.49
CA HIS A 36 3.17 0.01 -4.03
C HIS A 36 2.85 -1.20 -4.91
N ILE A 37 2.98 -2.41 -4.36
CA ILE A 37 2.72 -3.67 -5.07
C ILE A 37 1.57 -4.46 -4.43
N GLY A 38 1.00 -5.40 -5.19
CA GLY A 38 -0.08 -6.30 -4.74
C GLY A 38 -1.48 -5.87 -5.21
N SER A 39 -2.51 -6.58 -4.79
CA SER A 39 -3.89 -6.36 -5.28
C SER A 39 -4.48 -5.00 -4.87
N THR A 40 -4.01 -4.40 -3.78
CA THR A 40 -4.40 -3.05 -3.36
C THR A 40 -3.80 -1.95 -4.24
N ALA A 41 -2.81 -2.27 -5.08
CA ALA A 41 -2.20 -1.35 -6.05
C ALA A 41 -2.92 -1.33 -7.41
N VAL A 42 -3.95 -2.16 -7.60
CA VAL A 42 -4.68 -2.28 -8.88
C VAL A 42 -6.03 -1.57 -8.77
N PRO A 43 -6.23 -0.43 -9.45
CA PRO A 43 -7.51 0.29 -9.45
C PRO A 43 -8.68 -0.60 -9.86
N GLY A 44 -9.74 -0.58 -9.06
CA GLY A 44 -10.97 -1.35 -9.32
C GLY A 44 -10.88 -2.84 -8.97
N LEU A 45 -9.75 -3.34 -8.48
CA LEU A 45 -9.62 -4.73 -8.04
C LEU A 45 -10.02 -4.89 -6.57
N ALA A 46 -10.99 -5.76 -6.30
CA ALA A 46 -11.33 -6.16 -4.94
C ALA A 46 -10.14 -6.90 -4.29
N ALA A 47 -9.80 -6.53 -3.06
CA ALA A 47 -8.61 -7.02 -2.37
C ALA A 47 -8.86 -7.26 -0.89
N ASN A 48 -8.03 -8.11 -0.28
CA ASN A 48 -7.96 -8.16 1.17
C ASN A 48 -7.19 -6.91 1.64
N PRO A 49 -7.77 -6.05 2.50
CA PRO A 49 -7.05 -4.90 3.00
C PRO A 49 -5.80 -5.37 3.77
N SER A 50 -4.65 -4.84 3.35
CA SER A 50 -3.43 -4.92 4.15
C SER A 50 -3.74 -4.29 5.52
N SER A 51 -3.49 -5.03 6.60
CA SER A 51 -3.90 -4.69 7.96
C SER A 51 -3.58 -3.23 8.28
N THR A 52 -4.54 -2.53 8.90
CA THR A 52 -4.40 -1.16 9.39
C THR A 52 -3.25 -1.03 10.38
#